data_AF-A0A1F7IGJ2-F1
#
_entry.id   AF-A0A1F7IGJ2-F1
#
_cell.length_a   1.000
_cell.length_b   1.000
_cell.length_c   1.000
_cell.angle_alpha   90.00
_cell.angle_beta   90.00
_cell.angle_gamma   90.00
#
_symmetry.space_group_name_H-M   'P 1'
#
loop_
_entity.id
_entity.type
_entity.pdbx_description
1 polymer ?
#
loop_
_entity_poly.entity_id
_entity_poly.type
_entity_poly.pdbx_seq_one_letter_code
_entity_poly.pdbx_strand_id
1 'polypeptide(L)'
;MKKFVRFMIFLFQILLLTLSICLFWIFRPVSFIDNFNSYLICNNGTYYQAGSNFVFSADGKLDKFNDKKARKLCDHGIILDYGDTYSTNPNVNYRYQPAIRHDSNWLQSLLVAAVPVIFVLLLIKKTNLKTNLLILSAFLAVIIFLLFLKTPGKILFCQRKAALQSEDFKKSANKAGRLLHEFDIEYQQKIHNEILKKCLNY
;
A
#
# COMPACT_ATOMS: atom_id res chain seq x y z
N MET A 1 -37.92 -27.44 -10.48
CA MET A 1 -37.31 -27.00 -9.20
C MET A 1 -35.88 -27.52 -8.96
N LYS A 2 -35.61 -28.83 -8.91
CA LYS A 2 -34.24 -29.37 -8.62
C LYS A 2 -33.13 -28.89 -9.59
N LYS A 3 -33.42 -28.76 -10.89
CA LYS A 3 -32.45 -28.25 -11.90
C LYS A 3 -32.11 -26.77 -11.68
N PHE A 4 -33.12 -25.95 -11.39
CA PHE A 4 -32.94 -24.53 -11.11
C PHE A 4 -32.09 -24.29 -9.85
N VAL A 5 -32.36 -25.03 -8.76
CA VAL A 5 -31.56 -24.94 -7.53
C VAL A 5 -30.10 -25.31 -7.77
N ARG A 6 -29.82 -26.37 -8.56
CA ARG A 6 -28.46 -26.75 -8.92
C ARG A 6 -27.75 -25.68 -9.76
N PHE A 7 -28.48 -25.05 -10.68
CA PHE A 7 -27.95 -23.94 -11.48
C PHE A 7 -27.60 -22.73 -10.61
N MET A 8 -28.46 -22.35 -9.65
CA MET A 8 -28.17 -21.27 -8.71
C MET A 8 -26.95 -21.55 -7.84
N ILE A 9 -26.80 -22.80 -7.35
CA ILE A 9 -25.62 -23.22 -6.58
C ILE A 9 -24.36 -23.08 -7.44
N PHE A 10 -24.41 -23.47 -8.72
CA PHE A 10 -23.29 -23.33 -9.64
C PHE A 10 -22.88 -21.85 -9.85
N LEU A 11 -23.85 -20.96 -10.09
CA LEU A 11 -23.58 -19.52 -10.19
C LEU A 11 -22.95 -18.96 -8.89
N PHE A 12 -23.47 -19.38 -7.75
CA PHE A 12 -22.96 -18.95 -6.46
C PHE A 12 -21.52 -19.43 -6.20
N GLN A 13 -21.16 -20.62 -6.67
CA GLN A 13 -19.77 -21.11 -6.61
C GLN A 13 -18.83 -20.24 -7.44
N ILE A 14 -19.23 -19.88 -8.67
CA ILE A 14 -18.44 -18.99 -9.52
C ILE A 14 -18.22 -17.66 -8.81
N LEU A 15 -19.27 -17.09 -8.21
CA LEU A 15 -19.19 -15.84 -7.45
C LEU A 15 -18.18 -15.94 -6.29
N LEU A 16 -18.25 -16.99 -5.47
CA LEU A 16 -17.35 -17.18 -4.32
C LEU A 16 -15.89 -17.42 -4.75
N LEU A 17 -15.66 -18.21 -5.80
CA LEU A 17 -14.30 -18.42 -6.32
C LEU A 17 -13.73 -17.14 -6.93
N THR A 18 -14.56 -16.38 -7.63
CA THR A 18 -14.17 -15.06 -8.18
C THR A 18 -13.80 -14.10 -7.05
N LEU A 19 -14.60 -14.07 -5.97
CA LEU A 19 -14.32 -13.29 -4.77
C LEU A 19 -13.01 -13.72 -4.11
N SER A 20 -12.74 -15.02 -3.99
CA SER A 20 -11.47 -15.54 -3.46
C SER A 20 -10.27 -15.01 -4.26
N ILE A 21 -10.31 -15.10 -5.59
CA ILE A 21 -9.24 -14.59 -6.45
C ILE A 21 -9.06 -13.08 -6.29
N CYS A 22 -10.17 -12.33 -6.21
CA CYS A 22 -10.11 -10.87 -5.98
C CYS A 22 -9.47 -10.53 -4.63
N LEU A 23 -9.88 -11.20 -3.55
CA LEU A 23 -9.33 -10.97 -2.21
C LEU A 23 -7.84 -11.30 -2.19
N PHE A 24 -7.43 -12.42 -2.77
CA PHE A 24 -6.01 -12.78 -2.88
C PHE A 24 -5.21 -11.69 -3.60
N TRP A 25 -5.75 -11.18 -4.72
CA TRP A 25 -5.09 -10.18 -5.54
C TRP A 25 -4.97 -8.81 -4.84
N ILE A 26 -6.02 -8.37 -4.14
CA ILE A 26 -6.07 -7.08 -3.43
C ILE A 26 -5.20 -7.12 -2.15
N PHE A 27 -5.25 -8.22 -1.41
CA PHE A 27 -4.56 -8.37 -0.13
C PHE A 27 -3.15 -8.94 -0.24
N ARG A 28 -2.60 -9.07 -1.46
CA ARG A 28 -1.19 -9.41 -1.66
C ARG A 28 -0.27 -8.46 -0.88
N PRO A 29 0.96 -8.88 -0.56
CA PRO A 29 1.90 -8.07 0.21
C PRO A 29 2.15 -6.72 -0.43
N VAL A 30 2.19 -5.67 0.39
CA VAL A 30 2.52 -4.30 -0.02
C VAL A 30 3.78 -3.87 0.70
N SER A 31 4.78 -3.38 -0.02
CA SER A 31 5.91 -2.66 0.56
C SER A 31 5.67 -1.16 0.51
N PHE A 32 6.03 -0.47 1.58
CA PHE A 32 5.98 0.98 1.72
C PHE A 32 7.17 1.47 2.54
N ILE A 33 7.47 2.77 2.47
CA ILE A 33 8.57 3.36 3.25
C ILE A 33 8.08 3.64 4.66
N ASP A 34 8.79 3.13 5.65
CA ASP A 34 8.61 3.46 7.06
C ASP A 34 9.44 4.71 7.36
N ASN A 35 8.79 5.88 7.30
CA ASN A 35 9.49 7.15 7.44
C ASN A 35 10.00 7.36 8.87
N PHE A 36 9.32 6.81 9.86
CA PHE A 36 9.74 6.89 11.26
C PHE A 36 11.09 6.21 11.48
N ASN A 37 11.26 5.02 10.91
CA ASN A 37 12.49 4.23 11.01
C ASN A 37 13.51 4.54 9.90
N SER A 38 13.22 5.49 9.01
CA SER A 38 14.17 5.96 8.00
C SER A 38 15.12 6.99 8.60
N TYR A 39 16.35 7.07 8.08
CA TYR A 39 17.39 7.94 8.64
C TYR A 39 18.03 8.86 7.59
N LEU A 40 18.46 10.02 8.06
CA LEU A 40 19.39 10.91 7.37
C LEU A 40 20.73 10.84 8.09
N ILE A 41 21.78 10.56 7.33
CA ILE A 41 23.17 10.55 7.80
C ILE A 41 23.85 11.76 7.20
N CYS A 42 24.11 12.78 7.99
CA CYS A 42 24.76 13.99 7.52
C CYS A 42 26.27 13.76 7.33
N ASN A 43 26.91 14.53 6.45
CA ASN A 43 28.35 14.39 6.17
C ASN A 43 29.25 14.65 7.39
N ASN A 44 28.77 15.42 8.36
CA ASN A 44 29.43 15.65 9.65
C ASN A 44 29.28 14.46 10.64
N GLY A 45 28.61 13.38 10.24
CA GLY A 45 28.40 12.19 11.03
C GLY A 45 27.18 12.24 11.96
N THR A 46 26.36 13.30 11.93
CA THR A 46 25.12 13.33 12.71
C THR A 46 24.02 12.48 12.06
N TYR A 47 23.15 11.93 12.90
CA TYR A 47 22.06 11.05 12.48
C TYR A 47 20.72 11.65 12.89
N TYR A 48 19.80 11.76 11.95
CA TYR A 48 18.43 12.21 12.20
C TYR A 48 17.43 11.16 11.72
N GLN A 49 16.44 10.84 12.55
CA GLN A 49 15.26 10.10 12.10
C GLN A 49 14.46 10.96 11.12
N ALA A 50 14.21 10.47 9.91
CA ALA A 50 13.64 11.27 8.84
C ALA A 50 12.19 11.70 9.18
N GLY A 51 11.32 10.75 9.52
CA GLY A 51 9.90 11.00 9.81
C GLY A 51 9.69 11.91 11.02
N SER A 52 10.50 11.76 12.07
CA SER A 52 10.45 12.63 13.26
C SER A 52 10.85 14.08 12.96
N ASN A 53 11.62 14.27 11.88
CA ASN A 53 12.10 15.55 11.41
C ASN A 53 11.40 15.99 10.12
N PHE A 54 10.18 15.50 9.88
CA PHE A 54 9.34 15.86 8.73
C PHE A 54 10.01 15.76 7.36
N VAL A 55 10.96 14.83 7.23
CA VAL A 55 11.59 14.45 5.97
C VAL A 55 11.02 13.10 5.57
N PHE A 56 10.26 13.08 4.48
CA PHE A 56 9.51 11.92 4.05
C PHE A 56 9.88 11.50 2.63
N SER A 57 9.68 10.22 2.35
CA SER A 57 9.80 9.63 1.02
C SER A 57 8.62 8.71 0.73
N ALA A 58 8.21 8.70 -0.54
CA ALA A 58 7.18 7.80 -1.05
C ALA A 58 7.76 6.54 -1.70
N ASP A 59 8.96 6.63 -2.27
CA ASP A 59 9.57 5.60 -3.12
C ASP A 59 11.04 5.34 -2.79
N GLY A 60 11.48 5.75 -1.60
CA GLY A 60 12.85 5.59 -1.12
C GLY A 60 13.81 6.69 -1.59
N LYS A 61 13.32 7.69 -2.34
CA LYS A 61 14.07 8.90 -2.72
C LYS A 61 13.41 10.14 -2.14
N LEU A 62 14.21 11.14 -1.76
CA LEU A 62 13.68 12.44 -1.37
C LEU A 62 13.41 13.25 -2.63
N ASP A 63 12.23 13.87 -2.68
CA ASP A 63 11.93 14.85 -3.71
C ASP A 63 12.56 16.21 -3.38
N LYS A 64 12.40 17.19 -4.28
CA LYS A 64 13.00 18.53 -4.11
C LYS A 64 12.58 19.21 -2.80
N PHE A 65 11.36 18.95 -2.32
CA PHE A 65 10.84 19.55 -1.08
C PHE A 65 11.55 18.95 0.15
N ASN A 66 11.62 17.62 0.24
CA ASN A 66 12.25 16.94 1.36
C ASN A 66 13.78 16.98 1.31
N ASP A 67 14.35 17.01 0.11
CA ASP A 67 15.79 17.22 -0.09
C ASP A 67 16.25 18.56 0.47
N LYS A 68 15.48 19.64 0.21
CA LYS A 68 15.77 20.96 0.77
C LYS A 68 15.72 20.94 2.30
N LYS A 69 14.69 20.31 2.88
CA LYS A 69 14.57 20.14 4.34
C LYS A 69 15.74 19.33 4.91
N ALA A 70 16.10 18.22 4.28
CA ALA A 70 17.21 17.38 4.70
C ALA A 70 18.55 18.12 4.68
N ARG A 71 18.82 18.92 3.63
CA ARG A 71 20.02 19.75 3.56
C ARG A 71 20.09 20.78 4.67
N LYS A 72 19.00 21.52 4.90
CA LYS A 72 18.92 22.51 5.98
C LYS A 72 19.04 21.88 7.37
N LEU A 73 18.45 20.71 7.57
CA LEU A 73 18.60 19.96 8.81
C LEU A 73 20.06 19.58 9.06
N CYS A 74 20.76 19.09 8.04
CA CYS A 74 22.16 18.69 8.19
C CYS A 74 23.14 19.86 8.37
N ASP A 75 22.88 21.03 7.78
CA ASP A 75 23.75 22.20 7.95
C ASP A 75 23.43 23.00 9.22
N HIS A 76 22.15 23.22 9.51
CA HIS A 76 21.71 24.19 10.51
C HIS A 76 20.98 23.55 11.69
N GLY A 77 20.64 22.26 11.64
CA GLY A 77 19.80 21.61 12.65
C GLY A 77 18.33 22.03 12.58
N ILE A 78 17.90 22.68 11.48
CA ILE A 78 16.58 23.30 11.34
C ILE A 78 15.76 22.60 10.27
N ILE A 79 14.53 22.24 10.62
CA ILE A 79 13.56 21.53 9.75
C ILE A 79 12.43 22.43 9.27
N LEU A 80 11.92 23.29 10.16
CA LEU A 80 10.75 24.12 9.92
C LEU A 80 11.17 25.51 9.44
N ASP A 81 11.82 25.54 8.28
CA ASP A 81 12.18 26.79 7.60
C ASP A 81 11.37 26.96 6.32
N TYR A 82 10.05 27.07 6.48
CA TYR A 82 9.10 27.29 5.38
C TYR A 82 9.22 28.68 4.77
N GLY A 83 9.69 29.66 5.56
CA GLY A 83 9.97 31.02 5.08
C GLY A 83 11.30 31.16 4.34
N ASP A 84 12.06 30.07 4.18
CA ASP A 84 13.38 30.07 3.50
C ASP A 84 14.38 31.09 4.05
N THR A 85 14.38 31.27 5.37
CA THR A 85 15.30 32.20 6.06
C THR A 85 16.74 31.70 6.03
N TYR A 86 16.93 30.37 6.06
CA TYR A 86 18.26 29.75 6.04
C TYR A 86 18.66 29.34 4.63
N SER A 87 19.92 29.64 4.28
CA SER A 87 20.50 29.24 3.01
C SER A 87 20.54 27.70 2.91
N THR A 88 20.13 27.18 1.76
CA THR A 88 20.23 25.75 1.47
C THR A 88 21.57 25.49 0.78
N ASN A 89 22.41 24.62 1.35
CA ASN A 89 23.67 24.22 0.72
C ASN A 89 23.40 23.70 -0.70
N PRO A 90 24.07 24.20 -1.75
CA PRO A 90 23.80 23.79 -3.12
C PRO A 90 24.06 22.29 -3.37
N ASN A 91 24.91 21.67 -2.56
CA ASN A 91 25.27 20.27 -2.67
C ASN A 91 24.54 19.41 -1.63
N VAL A 92 24.29 18.15 -1.98
CA VAL A 92 23.75 17.16 -1.05
C VAL A 92 24.79 16.89 0.04
N ASN A 93 24.42 17.18 1.29
CA ASN A 93 25.25 17.03 2.49
C ASN A 93 24.79 15.87 3.40
N TYR A 94 23.94 14.99 2.87
CA TYR A 94 23.34 13.89 3.61
C TYR A 94 23.25 12.62 2.75
N ARG A 95 23.13 11.48 3.41
CA ARG A 95 22.73 10.21 2.83
C ARG A 95 21.39 9.79 3.43
N TYR A 96 20.39 9.62 2.59
CA TYR A 96 19.09 9.09 3.02
C TYR A 96 19.11 7.56 3.00
N GLN A 97 18.71 6.97 4.12
CA GLN A 97 18.59 5.53 4.30
C GLN A 97 17.13 5.18 4.58
N PRO A 98 16.36 4.81 3.54
CA PRO A 98 14.96 4.43 3.71
C PRO A 98 14.84 3.08 4.41
N ALA A 99 13.93 3.00 5.38
CA ALA A 99 13.48 1.74 5.94
C ALA A 99 12.26 1.26 5.15
N ILE A 100 12.27 0.00 4.71
CA ILE A 100 11.14 -0.60 4.01
C ILE A 100 10.37 -1.46 4.98
N ARG A 101 9.04 -1.28 5.02
CA ARG A 101 8.13 -2.12 5.77
C ARG A 101 7.17 -2.82 4.84
N HIS A 102 6.81 -4.04 5.21
CA HIS A 102 5.81 -4.83 4.52
C HIS A 102 4.51 -4.83 5.31
N ASP A 103 3.42 -4.44 4.66
CA ASP A 103 2.06 -4.66 5.14
C ASP A 103 1.53 -5.96 4.54
N SER A 104 1.07 -6.85 5.41
CA SER A 104 0.68 -8.22 5.08
C SER A 104 1.83 -9.11 4.55
N ASN A 105 1.59 -10.42 4.53
CA ASN A 105 2.44 -11.41 3.88
C ASN A 105 1.57 -12.36 3.04
N TRP A 106 2.21 -13.15 2.17
CA TRP A 106 1.49 -14.05 1.27
C TRP A 106 0.60 -15.06 2.00
N LEU A 107 1.01 -15.50 3.20
CA LEU A 107 0.23 -16.41 4.03
C LEU A 107 -1.08 -15.74 4.48
N GLN A 108 -1.03 -14.48 4.94
CA GLN A 108 -2.23 -13.72 5.29
C GLN A 108 -3.14 -13.51 4.09
N SER A 109 -2.60 -13.19 2.91
CA SER A 109 -3.38 -13.08 1.67
C SER A 109 -4.09 -14.40 1.32
N LEU A 110 -3.39 -15.54 1.47
CA LEU A 110 -3.96 -16.87 1.26
C LEU A 110 -5.07 -17.18 2.28
N LEU A 111 -4.88 -16.87 3.56
CA LEU A 111 -5.87 -17.10 4.60
C LEU A 111 -7.17 -16.32 4.32
N VAL A 112 -7.08 -15.05 3.91
CA VAL A 112 -8.25 -14.25 3.52
C VAL A 112 -8.93 -14.84 2.29
N ALA A 113 -8.16 -15.29 1.29
CA ALA A 113 -8.69 -15.90 0.08
C ALA A 113 -9.30 -17.30 0.31
N ALA A 114 -8.86 -18.03 1.34
CA ALA A 114 -9.33 -19.35 1.68
C ALA A 114 -10.76 -19.36 2.23
N VAL A 115 -11.21 -18.25 2.85
CA VAL A 115 -12.54 -18.17 3.47
C VAL A 115 -13.66 -18.48 2.44
N PRO A 116 -13.78 -17.80 1.29
CA PRO A 116 -14.77 -18.17 0.27
C PRO A 116 -14.61 -19.60 -0.27
N VAL A 117 -13.36 -20.10 -0.39
CA VAL A 117 -13.09 -21.46 -0.88
C VAL A 117 -13.64 -22.51 0.09
N ILE A 118 -13.47 -22.32 1.40
CA ILE A 118 -14.04 -23.20 2.42
C ILE A 118 -15.56 -23.24 2.30
N PHE A 119 -16.22 -22.10 2.09
CA PHE A 119 -17.66 -22.06 1.84
C PHE A 119 -18.07 -22.86 0.59
N VAL A 120 -17.31 -22.76 -0.50
CA VAL A 120 -17.54 -23.58 -1.72
C VAL A 120 -17.43 -25.07 -1.41
N LEU A 121 -16.40 -25.49 -0.67
CA LEU A 121 -16.20 -26.90 -0.30
C LEU A 121 -17.35 -27.42 0.57
N LEU A 122 -17.83 -26.63 1.54
CA LEU A 122 -18.98 -26.97 2.38
C LEU A 122 -20.28 -27.12 1.54
N LEU A 123 -20.48 -26.24 0.55
CA LEU A 123 -21.62 -26.35 -0.37
C LEU A 123 -21.57 -27.62 -1.20
N ILE A 124 -20.39 -27.99 -1.71
CA ILE A 124 -20.20 -29.22 -2.49
C ILE A 124 -20.53 -30.44 -1.63
N LYS A 125 -19.98 -30.49 -0.41
CA LYS A 125 -20.24 -31.59 0.54
C LYS A 125 -21.73 -31.73 0.85
N LYS A 126 -22.44 -30.62 1.04
CA LYS A 126 -23.88 -30.64 1.34
C LYS A 126 -24.76 -31.04 0.14
N THR A 127 -24.32 -30.73 -1.08
CA THR A 127 -25.16 -30.86 -2.29
C THR A 127 -24.83 -32.07 -3.16
N ASN A 128 -23.80 -32.85 -2.81
CA ASN A 128 -23.27 -33.98 -3.60
C ASN A 128 -23.00 -33.58 -5.06
N LEU A 129 -22.42 -32.39 -5.25
CA LEU A 129 -22.10 -31.86 -6.57
C LEU A 129 -20.86 -32.56 -7.15
N LYS A 130 -20.85 -32.82 -8.46
CA LYS A 130 -19.71 -33.47 -9.14
C LYS A 130 -18.48 -32.56 -9.15
N THR A 131 -17.31 -33.14 -8.92
CA THR A 131 -15.99 -32.46 -8.97
C THR A 131 -15.71 -31.78 -10.32
N ASN A 132 -16.16 -32.34 -11.44
CA ASN A 132 -16.00 -31.69 -12.76
C ASN A 132 -16.67 -30.31 -12.82
N LEU A 133 -17.75 -30.10 -12.06
CA LEU A 133 -18.45 -28.82 -12.03
C LEU A 133 -17.67 -27.77 -11.23
N LEU A 134 -16.89 -28.19 -10.22
CA LEU A 134 -15.96 -27.32 -9.49
C LEU A 134 -14.82 -26.85 -10.40
N ILE A 135 -14.26 -27.74 -11.23
CA ILE A 135 -13.20 -27.37 -12.18
C ILE A 135 -13.72 -26.34 -13.17
N LEU A 136 -14.93 -26.55 -13.71
CA LEU A 136 -15.57 -25.61 -14.61
C LEU A 136 -15.85 -24.25 -13.94
N SER A 137 -16.36 -24.24 -12.70
CA SER A 137 -16.62 -22.99 -11.99
C SER A 137 -15.34 -22.23 -11.63
N ALA A 138 -14.26 -22.94 -11.30
CA ALA A 138 -12.94 -22.34 -11.09
C ALA A 138 -12.39 -21.71 -12.37
N PHE A 139 -12.49 -22.39 -13.51
CA PHE A 139 -12.06 -21.86 -14.80
C PHE A 139 -12.85 -20.59 -15.18
N LEU A 140 -14.18 -20.61 -15.03
CA LEU A 140 -15.03 -19.44 -15.27
C LEU A 140 -14.72 -18.28 -14.31
N ALA A 141 -14.45 -18.56 -13.04
CA ALA A 141 -14.06 -17.54 -12.07
C ALA A 141 -12.76 -16.83 -12.45
N VAL A 142 -11.76 -17.56 -12.96
CA VAL A 142 -10.52 -16.98 -13.48
C VAL A 142 -10.80 -16.09 -14.68
N ILE A 143 -11.62 -16.52 -15.63
CA ILE A 143 -12.00 -15.72 -16.80
C ILE A 143 -12.71 -14.42 -16.37
N ILE A 144 -13.70 -14.52 -15.48
CA ILE A 144 -14.44 -13.36 -14.97
C ILE A 144 -13.50 -12.39 -14.26
N PHE A 145 -12.58 -12.91 -13.44
CA PHE A 145 -11.57 -12.09 -12.78
C PHE A 145 -10.71 -11.33 -13.80
N LEU A 146 -10.16 -12.03 -14.79
CA LEU A 146 -9.27 -11.44 -15.79
C LEU A 146 -9.96 -10.37 -16.64
N LEU A 147 -11.21 -10.61 -17.05
CA LEU A 147 -11.95 -9.70 -17.93
C LEU A 147 -12.54 -8.49 -17.20
N PHE A 148 -13.08 -8.69 -15.99
CA PHE A 148 -13.90 -7.65 -15.34
C PHE A 148 -13.30 -7.12 -14.04
N LEU A 149 -12.57 -7.93 -13.28
CA LEU A 149 -12.21 -7.58 -11.89
C LEU A 149 -10.72 -7.29 -11.67
N LYS A 150 -9.86 -7.64 -12.61
CA LYS A 150 -8.42 -7.36 -12.52
C LYS A 150 -8.14 -5.86 -12.39
N THR A 151 -8.81 -5.05 -13.20
CA THR A 151 -8.67 -3.59 -13.20
C THR A 151 -9.17 -2.95 -11.90
N PRO A 152 -10.43 -3.15 -11.46
CA PRO A 152 -10.88 -2.59 -10.17
C PRO A 152 -10.08 -3.16 -8.99
N GLY A 153 -9.67 -4.43 -9.05
CA GLY A 153 -8.76 -5.02 -8.06
C GLY A 153 -7.39 -4.31 -7.99
N LYS A 154 -6.85 -3.89 -9.14
CA LYS A 154 -5.63 -3.05 -9.18
C LYS A 154 -5.86 -1.69 -8.53
N ILE A 155 -7.00 -1.06 -8.77
CA ILE A 155 -7.37 0.24 -8.15
C ILE A 155 -7.42 0.12 -6.63
N LEU A 156 -8.14 -0.88 -6.11
CA LEU A 156 -8.22 -1.11 -4.67
C LEU A 156 -6.86 -1.42 -4.03
N PHE A 157 -6.04 -2.23 -4.70
CA PHE A 157 -4.65 -2.48 -4.27
C PHE A 157 -3.83 -1.19 -4.18
N CYS A 158 -3.90 -0.33 -5.21
CA CYS A 158 -3.16 0.92 -5.25
C CYS A 158 -3.65 1.94 -4.21
N GLN A 159 -4.96 2.02 -3.98
CA GLN A 159 -5.55 2.84 -2.92
C GLN A 159 -5.08 2.40 -1.54
N ARG A 160 -5.06 1.08 -1.26
CA ARG A 160 -4.50 0.54 -0.02
C ARG A 160 -3.04 0.92 0.16
N LYS A 161 -2.21 0.77 -0.89
CA LYS A 161 -0.79 1.16 -0.84
C LYS A 161 -0.61 2.66 -0.53
N ALA A 162 -1.35 3.52 -1.21
CA ALA A 162 -1.29 4.97 -0.98
C ALA A 162 -1.77 5.33 0.44
N ALA A 163 -2.84 4.70 0.92
CA ALA A 163 -3.36 4.90 2.27
C ALA A 163 -2.34 4.50 3.35
N LEU A 164 -1.67 3.34 3.21
CA LEU A 164 -0.62 2.89 4.13
C LEU A 164 0.53 3.90 4.22
N GLN A 165 1.00 4.41 3.08
CA GLN A 165 2.07 5.41 3.06
C GLN A 165 1.63 6.73 3.72
N SER A 166 0.39 7.17 3.47
CA SER A 166 -0.18 8.35 4.10
C SER A 166 -0.37 8.17 5.62
N GLU A 167 -0.76 6.98 6.06
CA GLU A 167 -0.90 6.67 7.49
C GLU A 167 0.46 6.63 8.19
N ASP A 168 1.48 6.05 7.56
CA ASP A 168 2.86 6.08 8.04
C ASP A 168 3.37 7.50 8.25
N PHE A 169 3.13 8.39 7.30
CA PHE A 169 3.44 9.82 7.41
C PHE A 169 2.81 10.46 8.65
N LYS A 170 1.49 10.28 8.82
CA LYS A 170 0.74 10.83 9.97
C LYS A 170 1.25 10.27 11.30
N LYS A 171 1.47 8.96 11.36
CA LYS A 171 1.98 8.29 12.56
C LYS A 171 3.39 8.76 12.90
N SER A 172 4.24 8.97 11.91
CA SER A 172 5.60 9.47 12.11
C SER A 172 5.60 10.87 12.71
N ALA A 173 4.78 11.78 12.17
CA ALA A 173 4.61 13.13 12.71
C ALA A 173 4.07 13.12 14.15
N ASN A 174 3.01 12.34 14.40
CA ASN A 174 2.39 12.24 15.73
C ASN A 174 3.35 11.65 16.78
N LYS A 175 4.12 10.62 16.43
CA LYS A 175 5.12 10.03 17.34
C LYS A 175 6.21 11.01 17.73
N ALA A 176 6.52 11.97 16.87
CA ALA A 176 7.46 13.04 17.17
C ALA A 176 6.88 14.10 18.13
N GLY A 177 5.60 14.01 18.49
CA GLY A 177 4.91 14.97 19.35
C GLY A 177 4.72 16.34 18.70
N ARG A 178 4.77 16.42 17.36
CA ARG A 178 4.69 17.67 16.61
C ARG A 178 3.42 17.71 15.75
N LEU A 179 2.74 18.85 15.75
CA LEU A 179 1.60 19.09 14.86
C LEU A 179 2.08 19.25 13.42
N LEU A 180 1.33 18.69 12.48
CA LEU A 180 1.57 18.87 11.05
C LEU A 180 1.30 20.32 10.65
N HIS A 181 2.26 20.96 9.96
CA HIS A 181 2.05 22.25 9.35
C HIS A 181 1.23 22.11 8.06
N GLU A 182 0.55 23.18 7.62
CA GLU A 182 -0.27 23.16 6.40
C GLU A 182 0.48 22.66 5.16
N PHE A 183 1.71 23.15 4.93
CA PHE A 183 2.63 22.65 3.90
C PHE A 183 2.87 21.14 3.96
N ASP A 184 2.93 20.54 5.15
CA ASP A 184 3.13 19.10 5.32
C ASP A 184 1.85 18.31 4.97
N ILE A 185 0.68 18.88 5.25
CA ILE A 185 -0.62 18.29 4.90
C ILE A 185 -0.81 18.32 3.38
N GLU A 186 -0.55 19.46 2.73
CA GLU A 186 -0.61 19.60 1.28
C GLU A 186 0.38 18.62 0.61
N TYR A 187 1.60 18.55 1.14
CA TYR A 187 2.61 17.62 0.69
C TYR A 187 2.16 16.15 0.80
N GLN A 188 1.53 15.78 1.92
CA GLN A 188 0.98 14.44 2.11
C GLN A 188 -0.06 14.08 1.05
N GLN A 189 -0.98 14.99 0.74
CA GLN A 189 -2.01 14.79 -0.28
C GLN A 189 -1.38 14.63 -1.67
N LYS A 190 -0.36 15.44 -1.97
CA LYS A 190 0.40 15.32 -3.22
C LYS A 190 1.06 13.96 -3.36
N ILE A 191 1.78 13.48 -2.33
CA ILE A 191 2.39 12.14 -2.35
C ILE A 191 1.34 11.06 -2.56
N HIS A 192 0.22 11.13 -1.84
CA HIS A 192 -0.85 10.15 -1.95
C HIS A 192 -1.28 9.96 -3.42
N ASN A 193 -1.51 11.09 -4.11
CA ASN A 193 -1.89 11.11 -5.51
C ASN A 193 -0.78 10.59 -6.43
N GLU A 194 0.48 10.93 -6.15
CA GLU A 194 1.62 10.44 -6.93
C GLU A 194 1.80 8.93 -6.81
N ILE A 195 1.68 8.36 -5.61
CA ILE A 195 1.75 6.91 -5.39
C ILE A 195 0.63 6.20 -6.14
N LEU A 196 -0.58 6.75 -6.08
CA LEU A 196 -1.73 6.19 -6.76
C LEU A 196 -1.53 6.19 -8.28
N LYS A 197 -1.08 7.31 -8.87
CA LYS A 197 -0.75 7.40 -10.31
C LYS A 197 0.35 6.42 -10.72
N LYS A 198 1.49 6.41 -10.00
CA LYS A 198 2.61 5.49 -10.24
C LYS A 198 2.17 4.02 -10.17
N CYS A 199 1.35 3.66 -9.18
CA CYS A 199 0.87 2.29 -9.02
C CYS A 199 -0.13 1.87 -10.13
N LEU A 200 -0.95 2.80 -10.59
CA LEU A 200 -1.92 2.56 -11.66
C LEU A 200 -1.28 2.50 -13.06
N ASN A 201 -0.01 2.92 -13.20
CA ASN A 201 0.71 3.12 -14.48
C ASN A 201 0.08 4.24 -15.33
N TYR A 202 -0.20 5.39 -14.71
CA TYR A 202 -0.43 6.65 -15.44
C TYR A 202 0.88 7.41 -15.62
#